data_AF-A0A1E3WBG1-F1
#
_entry.id   AF-A0A1E3WBG1-F1
#
_cell.length_a   1.000
_cell.length_b   1.000
_cell.length_c   1.000
_cell.angle_alpha   90.00
_cell.angle_beta   90.00
_cell.angle_gamma   90.00
#
_symmetry.space_group_name_H-M   'P 1'
#
loop_
_entity.id
_entity.type
_entity.pdbx_description
1 polymer ?
#
loop_
_entity_poly.entity_id
_entity_poly.type
_entity_poly.pdbx_seq_one_letter_code
_entity_poly.pdbx_strand_id
1 'polypeptide(L)'
;MRTGLIRTLGRSAILTLTLAILPATVSAQDEASLCLITAERVDAGETLSAAEREEAHQACLAALAATGSVVQKYQFQEADFAITGTRAGD
;
A
#
# COMPACT_ATOMS: atom_id res chain seq x y z
N MET A 1 -14.75 -53.26 41.57
CA MET A 1 -15.47 -53.81 40.40
C MET A 1 -16.19 -52.65 39.71
N ARG A 2 -15.59 -52.03 38.69
CA ARG A 2 -15.73 -52.29 37.24
C ARG A 2 -17.06 -51.81 36.65
N THR A 3 -17.02 -50.60 36.07
CA THR A 3 -17.75 -50.07 34.89
C THR A 3 -17.26 -48.62 34.74
N GLY A 4 -16.41 -48.20 33.81
CA GLY A 4 -16.30 -48.55 32.40
C GLY A 4 -17.21 -47.64 31.60
N LEU A 5 -16.80 -46.39 31.31
CA LEU A 5 -17.53 -45.55 30.35
C LEU A 5 -16.65 -44.47 29.69
N ILE A 6 -16.30 -44.78 28.44
CA ILE A 6 -16.18 -43.86 27.28
C ILE A 6 -14.94 -42.93 27.25
N ARG A 7 -13.90 -43.44 26.58
CA ARG A 7 -13.02 -42.67 25.70
C ARG A 7 -13.84 -42.11 24.54
N THR A 8 -14.16 -40.82 24.54
CA THR A 8 -14.59 -40.12 23.33
C THR A 8 -13.52 -39.10 22.95
N LEU A 9 -12.72 -39.52 21.96
CA LEU A 9 -11.90 -38.65 21.14
C LEU A 9 -12.80 -37.58 20.50
N GLY A 10 -12.94 -36.45 21.17
CA GLY A 10 -13.58 -35.25 20.63
C GLY A 10 -12.61 -34.58 19.67
N ARG A 11 -12.69 -34.97 18.40
CA ARG A 11 -12.10 -34.29 17.24
C ARG A 11 -12.31 -32.77 17.37
N SER A 12 -11.28 -32.07 17.86
CA SER A 12 -11.23 -30.61 17.75
C SER A 12 -10.96 -30.31 16.29
N ALA A 13 -12.02 -30.03 15.55
CA ALA A 13 -11.95 -29.47 14.22
C ALA A 13 -11.22 -28.13 14.35
N ILE A 14 -9.94 -28.12 13.94
CA ILE A 14 -9.19 -26.89 13.73
C ILE A 14 -9.91 -26.20 12.59
N LEU A 15 -10.69 -25.18 12.92
CA LEU A 15 -11.29 -24.26 11.96
C LEU A 15 -10.12 -23.55 11.28
N THR A 16 -9.65 -24.08 10.14
CA THR A 16 -8.71 -23.38 9.26
C THR A 16 -9.43 -22.15 8.75
N LEU A 17 -9.22 -21.03 9.44
CA LEU A 17 -9.58 -19.69 8.98
C LEU A 17 -8.76 -19.44 7.72
N THR A 18 -9.32 -19.76 6.56
CA THR A 18 -8.77 -19.35 5.27
C THR A 18 -8.79 -17.84 5.25
N LEU A 19 -7.64 -17.24 5.56
CA LEU A 19 -7.37 -15.84 5.39
C LEU A 19 -7.53 -15.56 3.90
N ALA A 20 -8.71 -15.10 3.51
CA ALA A 20 -8.94 -14.59 2.18
C ALA A 20 -7.99 -13.39 2.06
N ILE A 21 -6.95 -13.55 1.26
CA ILE A 21 -6.09 -12.46 0.83
C ILE A 21 -6.99 -11.61 -0.06
N LEU A 22 -7.75 -10.70 0.54
CA LEU A 22 -8.38 -9.64 -0.23
C LEU A 22 -7.22 -8.77 -0.72
N PRO A 23 -7.19 -8.41 -2.02
CA PRO A 23 -6.31 -7.33 -2.44
C PRO A 23 -6.72 -6.12 -1.61
N ALA A 24 -5.78 -5.58 -0.83
CA ALA A 24 -6.00 -4.31 -0.16
C ALA A 24 -6.33 -3.31 -1.26
N THR A 25 -7.58 -2.85 -1.31
CA THR A 25 -7.94 -1.68 -2.11
C THR A 25 -7.21 -0.52 -1.47
N VAL A 26 -6.00 -0.24 -1.94
CA VAL A 26 -5.25 0.92 -1.49
C VAL A 26 -6.10 2.13 -1.83
N SER A 27 -6.47 2.90 -0.81
CA SER A 27 -7.32 4.07 -0.99
C SER A 27 -6.55 5.13 -1.75
N ALA A 28 -7.22 5.98 -2.53
CA ALA A 28 -6.58 7.14 -3.15
C ALA A 28 -5.88 8.05 -2.13
N GLN A 29 -6.30 8.02 -0.86
CA GLN A 29 -5.62 8.72 0.24
C GLN A 29 -4.29 8.07 0.65
N ASP A 30 -4.23 6.74 0.63
CA ASP A 30 -3.00 6.00 0.90
C ASP A 30 -1.99 6.24 -0.24
N GLU A 31 -2.44 6.22 -1.49
CA GLU A 31 -1.61 6.55 -2.66
C GLU A 31 -1.06 7.98 -2.60
N ALA A 32 -1.92 8.95 -2.25
CA ALA A 32 -1.49 10.33 -2.04
C ALA A 32 -0.44 10.46 -0.93
N SER A 33 -0.62 9.71 0.16
CA SER A 33 0.34 9.71 1.27
C SER A 33 1.68 9.08 0.86
N LEU A 34 1.64 7.96 0.14
CA LEU A 34 2.84 7.28 -0.36
C LEU A 34 3.64 8.18 -1.31
N CYS A 35 2.95 8.89 -2.21
CA CYS A 35 3.56 9.89 -3.10
C CYS A 35 4.31 10.97 -2.31
N LEU A 36 3.63 11.63 -1.37
CA LEU A 36 4.21 12.76 -0.63
C LEU A 36 5.34 12.34 0.31
N ILE A 37 5.15 11.26 1.08
CA ILE A 37 6.17 10.76 2.01
C ILE A 37 7.42 10.30 1.26
N THR A 38 7.26 9.68 0.10
CA THR A 38 8.41 9.21 -0.69
C THR A 38 9.16 10.39 -1.31
N ALA A 39 8.46 11.43 -1.77
CA ALA A 39 9.11 12.67 -2.21
C ALA A 39 9.89 13.35 -1.07
N GLU A 40 9.31 13.45 0.13
CA GLU A 40 10.01 13.99 1.31
C GLU A 40 11.28 13.20 1.66
N ARG A 41 11.27 11.87 1.50
CA ARG A 41 12.46 11.02 1.67
C ARG A 41 13.54 11.35 0.64
N VAL A 42 13.16 11.51 -0.63
CA VAL A 42 14.09 11.87 -1.70
C VAL A 42 14.68 13.27 -1.46
N ASP A 43 13.86 14.23 -1.05
CA ASP A 43 14.32 15.58 -0.68
C ASP A 43 15.26 15.57 0.53
N ALA A 44 15.09 14.61 1.44
CA ALA A 44 16.01 14.35 2.55
C ALA A 44 17.31 13.63 2.11
N GLY A 45 17.47 13.33 0.82
CA GLY A 45 18.66 12.71 0.24
C GLY A 45 18.63 11.19 0.21
N GLU A 46 17.48 10.56 0.48
CA GLU A 46 17.35 9.11 0.41
C GLU A 46 17.40 8.62 -1.04
N THR A 47 18.15 7.54 -1.28
CA THR A 47 18.20 6.91 -2.60
C THR A 47 17.18 5.78 -2.67
N LEU A 48 16.20 5.93 -3.56
CA LEU A 48 15.20 4.90 -3.83
C LEU A 48 15.74 3.81 -4.76
N SER A 49 15.35 2.57 -4.49
CA SER A 49 15.47 1.50 -5.49
C SER A 49 14.54 1.76 -6.68
N ALA A 50 14.79 1.08 -7.80
CA ALA A 50 13.94 1.22 -9.00
C ALA A 50 12.48 0.79 -8.74
N ALA A 51 12.27 -0.25 -7.91
CA ALA A 51 10.93 -0.72 -7.57
C ALA A 51 10.18 0.28 -6.70
N GLU A 52 10.83 0.84 -5.66
CA GLU A 52 10.23 1.89 -4.82
C GLU A 52 9.89 3.14 -5.62
N ARG A 53 10.76 3.52 -6.56
CA ARG A 53 10.52 4.68 -7.43
C ARG A 53 9.29 4.47 -8.30
N GLU A 54 9.17 3.29 -8.92
CA GLU A 54 8.02 2.97 -9.76
C GLU A 54 6.73 2.92 -8.93
N GLU A 55 6.76 2.28 -7.76
CA GLU A 55 5.61 2.22 -6.86
C GLU A 55 5.14 3.62 -6.45
N ALA A 56 6.07 4.50 -6.06
CA ALA A 56 5.74 5.86 -5.67
C ALA A 56 5.28 6.72 -6.86
N HIS A 57 5.85 6.53 -8.05
CA HIS A 57 5.39 7.18 -9.28
C HIS A 57 3.92 6.82 -9.58
N GLN A 58 3.57 5.53 -9.54
CA GLN A 58 2.18 5.08 -9.74
C GLN A 58 1.23 5.67 -8.68
N ALA A 59 1.67 5.74 -7.43
CA ALA A 59 0.90 6.36 -6.36
C ALA A 59 0.65 7.86 -6.60
N CYS A 60 1.65 8.60 -7.09
CA CYS A 60 1.50 9.99 -7.50
C CYS A 60 0.52 10.14 -8.67
N LEU A 61 0.60 9.29 -9.70
CA LEU A 61 -0.34 9.29 -10.82
C LEU A 61 -1.78 9.01 -10.36
N ALA A 62 -1.98 8.07 -9.44
CA ALA A 62 -3.28 7.78 -8.86
C ALA A 62 -3.83 8.98 -8.06
N ALA A 63 -2.99 9.65 -7.26
CA ALA A 63 -3.36 10.85 -6.51
C ALA A 63 -3.71 12.03 -7.43
N LEU A 64 -2.96 12.22 -8.51
CA LEU A 64 -3.21 13.23 -9.54
C LEU A 64 -4.54 13.00 -10.27
N ALA A 65 -4.86 11.74 -10.57
CA ALA A 65 -6.12 11.36 -11.20
C ALA A 65 -7.32 11.53 -10.25
N ALA A 66 -7.11 11.31 -8.95
CA ALA A 66 -8.16 11.39 -7.94
C ALA A 66 -8.46 12.83 -7.45
N THR A 67 -7.49 13.75 -7.54
CA THR A 67 -7.67 15.10 -7.00
C THR A 67 -8.40 16.05 -7.95
N GLY A 68 -9.40 16.77 -7.42
CA GLY A 68 -10.04 17.90 -8.09
C GLY A 68 -9.44 19.26 -7.73
N SER A 69 -8.46 19.30 -6.82
CA SER A 69 -7.86 20.55 -6.34
C SER A 69 -6.61 20.90 -7.14
N VAL A 70 -6.57 22.11 -7.71
CA VAL A 70 -5.40 22.62 -8.44
C VAL A 70 -4.16 22.69 -7.56
N VAL A 71 -4.33 23.07 -6.28
CA VAL A 71 -3.22 23.18 -5.33
C VAL A 71 -2.63 21.80 -5.03
N GLN A 72 -3.48 20.80 -4.77
CA GLN A 72 -3.01 19.43 -4.53
C GLN A 72 -2.40 18.83 -5.79
N LYS A 73 -2.98 19.11 -6.96
CA LYS A 73 -2.42 18.67 -8.23
C LYS A 73 -0.99 19.17 -8.42
N TYR A 74 -0.72 20.44 -8.12
CA TYR A 74 0.64 20.96 -8.16
C TYR A 74 1.56 20.24 -7.17
N GLN A 75 1.12 20.03 -5.93
CA GLN A 75 1.92 19.30 -4.92
C GLN A 75 2.29 17.88 -5.38
N PHE A 76 1.34 17.13 -5.94
CA PHE A 76 1.63 15.79 -6.45
C PHE A 76 2.52 15.80 -7.70
N GLN A 77 2.43 16.82 -8.56
CA GLN A 77 3.35 16.97 -9.70
C GLN A 77 4.79 17.23 -9.26
N GLU A 78 4.99 18.08 -8.25
CA GLU A 78 6.33 18.34 -7.73
C GLU A 78 6.89 17.12 -6.99
N ALA A 79 6.04 16.40 -6.24
CA ALA A 79 6.42 15.15 -5.58
C ALA A 79 6.83 14.08 -6.61
N ASP A 80 6.04 13.91 -7.67
CA ASP A 80 6.35 12.97 -8.76
C ASP A 80 7.67 13.32 -9.47
N PHE A 81 7.92 14.62 -9.66
CA PHE A 81 9.18 15.10 -10.21
C PHE A 81 10.36 14.81 -9.28
N ALA A 82 10.22 15.00 -7.97
CA ALA A 82 11.26 14.66 -7.00
C ALA A 82 11.59 13.16 -7.06
N ILE A 83 10.58 12.30 -7.18
CA ILE A 83 10.74 10.83 -7.23
C ILE A 83 11.39 10.38 -8.55
N THR A 84 10.93 10.89 -9.69
CA THR A 84 11.31 10.38 -11.02
C THR A 84 12.44 11.16 -11.68
N GLY A 85 12.59 12.44 -11.32
CA GLY A 85 13.45 13.39 -12.02
C GLY A 85 12.92 13.84 -13.39
N THR A 86 11.69 13.44 -13.76
CA THR A 86 11.04 13.76 -15.04
C THR A 86 9.72 14.47 -14.78
N ARG A 87 9.35 15.46 -15.61
CA ARG A 87 8.02 16.06 -15.49
C ARG A 87 7.03 15.23 -16.28
N ALA A 88 5.82 15.07 -15.75
CA ALA A 88 4.73 14.45 -16.49
C ALA A 88 4.42 15.29 -17.76
N GLY A 89 4.90 14.83 -18.92
CA GLY A 89 4.73 15.51 -20.21
C GLY A 89 5.97 15.58 -21.11
N ASP A 90 7.15 15.16 -20.60
CA ASP A 90 8.40 15.01 -21.38
C ASP A 90 8.51 13.61 -22.01
#